data_AF-A0A4Y2G891-F1
#
_entry.id   AF-A0A4Y2G891-F1
#
_cell.length_a   1.000
_cell.length_b   1.000
_cell.length_c   1.000
_cell.angle_alpha   90.00
_cell.angle_beta   90.00
_cell.angle_gamma   90.00
#
_symmetry.space_group_name_H-M   'P 1'
#
loop_
_entity.id
_entity.type
_entity.pdbx_description
1 polymer ?
#
loop_
_entity_poly.entity_id
_entity_poly.type
_entity_poly.pdbx_seq_one_letter_code
_entity_poly.pdbx_strand_id
1 'polypeptide(L)'
;MRLKLRQASLEKSTYFDGTTSSPRSYTGLIGSKLPDCEKLPVLTFKPMKCDLPYHSADDLRKLNNDLRYLLDIEGHAENKSGECQEALASMNPGKLNEARWLTSANRILRWYIATKNPNKKYLEIMTYILTVYEVMQYRVHSPPC
;
A
#
# COMPACT_ATOMS: atom_id res chain seq x y z
N MET A 1 0.18 -22.94 12.75
CA MET A 1 0.55 -21.92 11.73
C MET A 1 -0.58 -21.64 10.73
N ARG A 2 -1.23 -22.65 10.12
CA ARG A 2 -2.35 -22.48 9.17
C ARG A 2 -3.61 -21.79 9.72
N LEU A 3 -3.95 -21.99 11.00
CA LEU A 3 -5.11 -21.36 11.63
C LEU A 3 -4.95 -19.85 11.83
N LYS A 4 -3.75 -19.38 12.22
CA LYS A 4 -3.45 -17.95 12.37
C LYS A 4 -3.49 -17.19 11.03
N LEU A 5 -3.05 -17.83 9.94
CA LEU A 5 -3.14 -17.26 8.59
C LEU A 5 -4.59 -17.13 8.10
N ARG A 6 -5.46 -18.11 8.40
CA ARG A 6 -6.90 -18.03 8.06
C ARG A 6 -7.62 -16.94 8.85
N GLN A 7 -7.32 -16.78 10.14
CA GLN A 7 -7.96 -15.76 10.98
C GLN A 7 -7.53 -14.35 10.57
N ALA A 8 -6.24 -14.16 10.26
CA ALA A 8 -5.73 -12.91 9.68
C ALA A 8 -6.33 -12.61 8.29
N SER A 9 -6.61 -13.64 7.47
CA SER A 9 -7.31 -13.47 6.19
C SER A 9 -8.78 -13.05 6.36
N LEU A 10 -9.48 -13.58 7.37
CA LEU A 10 -10.88 -13.24 7.65
C LEU A 10 -11.03 -11.81 8.21
N GLU A 11 -10.17 -11.40 9.14
CA GLU A 11 -10.18 -10.03 9.68
C GLU A 11 -9.81 -8.99 8.62
N LYS A 12 -8.87 -9.32 7.71
CA LYS A 12 -8.54 -8.47 6.55
C LYS A 12 -9.73 -8.23 5.63
N SER A 13 -10.56 -9.26 5.38
CA SER A 13 -11.77 -9.12 4.54
C SER A 13 -12.79 -8.18 5.15
N THR A 14 -13.06 -8.24 6.47
CA THR A 14 -14.04 -7.33 7.09
C THR A 14 -13.66 -5.84 7.03
N TYR A 15 -12.36 -5.54 6.93
CA TYR A 15 -11.86 -4.16 6.96
C TYR A 15 -11.86 -3.49 5.57
N PHE A 16 -11.79 -4.30 4.52
CA PHE A 16 -11.93 -3.86 3.12
C PHE A 16 -13.37 -3.97 2.64
N ASP A 17 -14.02 -5.10 2.89
CA ASP A 17 -15.28 -5.47 2.24
C ASP A 17 -16.50 -5.07 3.08
N GLY A 18 -16.37 -4.99 4.41
CA GLY A 18 -17.47 -4.61 5.31
C GLY A 18 -18.64 -5.62 5.32
N THR A 19 -19.85 -5.18 5.70
CA THR A 19 -21.06 -5.99 5.55
C THR A 19 -21.52 -5.89 4.09
N THR A 20 -21.13 -6.85 3.27
CA THR A 20 -21.32 -6.80 1.82
C THR A 20 -22.79 -6.97 1.43
N SER A 21 -23.37 -5.96 0.80
CA SER A 21 -24.65 -6.05 0.07
C SER A 21 -24.45 -6.33 -1.43
N SER A 22 -23.20 -6.29 -1.91
CA SER A 22 -22.80 -6.58 -3.29
C SER A 22 -21.33 -7.03 -3.36
N PRO A 23 -20.98 -7.97 -4.27
CA PRO A 23 -19.63 -8.52 -4.43
C PRO A 23 -18.59 -7.56 -5.06
N ARG A 24 -18.91 -6.28 -5.25
CA ARG A 24 -18.05 -5.27 -5.91
C ARG A 24 -17.88 -3.98 -5.10
N SER A 25 -18.14 -4.04 -3.80
CA SER A 25 -18.20 -2.85 -2.96
C SER A 25 -17.25 -2.99 -1.79
N TYR A 26 -16.15 -2.24 -1.85
CA TYR A 26 -15.29 -1.95 -0.71
C TYR A 26 -16.02 -1.10 0.35
N THR A 27 -16.89 -1.72 1.15
CA THR A 27 -17.69 -1.00 2.17
C THR A 27 -17.04 -0.97 3.55
N GLY A 28 -15.90 -1.63 3.72
CA GLY A 28 -15.15 -1.62 4.96
C GLY A 28 -14.57 -0.25 5.30
N LEU A 29 -14.12 -0.11 6.55
CA LEU A 29 -13.58 1.15 7.09
C LEU A 29 -12.40 1.70 6.28
N ILE A 30 -11.54 0.83 5.74
CA ILE A 30 -10.49 1.26 4.79
C ILE A 30 -11.03 1.32 3.38
N GLY A 31 -11.75 0.28 2.96
CA GLY A 31 -12.20 0.12 1.59
C GLY A 31 -12.97 1.35 1.07
N SER A 32 -13.83 1.91 1.91
CA SER A 32 -14.62 3.11 1.60
C SER A 32 -13.80 4.39 1.40
N LYS A 33 -12.55 4.44 1.83
CA LYS A 33 -11.64 5.60 1.69
C LYS A 33 -10.74 5.52 0.46
N LEU A 34 -10.66 4.36 -0.20
CA LEU A 34 -9.78 4.15 -1.35
C LEU A 34 -10.23 4.81 -2.66
N PRO A 35 -11.53 4.96 -2.99
CA PRO A 35 -11.94 5.55 -4.27
C PRO A 35 -11.50 6.99 -4.50
N ASP A 36 -11.38 7.79 -3.43
CA ASP A 36 -11.06 9.22 -3.49
C ASP A 36 -9.69 9.57 -2.87
N CYS A 37 -8.83 8.57 -2.64
CA CYS A 37 -7.56 8.76 -1.93
C CYS A 37 -6.63 9.79 -2.61
N GLU A 38 -6.69 9.91 -3.94
CA GLU A 38 -5.91 10.84 -4.74
C GLU A 38 -6.27 12.31 -4.52
N LYS A 39 -7.50 12.58 -4.05
CA LYS A 39 -7.98 13.95 -3.75
C LYS A 39 -7.55 14.43 -2.38
N LEU A 40 -7.02 13.55 -1.54
CA LEU A 40 -6.66 13.89 -0.17
C LEU A 40 -5.36 14.68 -0.13
N PRO A 41 -5.23 15.69 0.74
CA PRO A 41 -3.99 16.46 0.86
C PRO A 41 -2.85 15.56 1.35
N VAL A 42 -1.62 15.94 1.01
CA VAL A 42 -0.42 15.33 1.60
C VAL A 42 -0.23 15.92 2.98
N LEU A 43 -0.04 15.06 3.97
CA LEU A 43 0.23 15.47 5.34
C LEU A 43 1.60 14.94 5.75
N THR A 44 2.23 15.60 6.71
CA THR A 44 3.35 14.98 7.45
C THR A 44 2.81 13.75 8.16
N PHE A 45 3.35 12.59 7.82
CA PHE A 45 2.95 11.30 8.36
C PHE A 45 4.03 10.76 9.31
N LYS A 46 3.66 9.78 10.13
CA LYS A 46 4.60 9.14 11.05
C LYS A 46 5.58 8.24 10.27
N PRO A 47 6.89 8.35 10.43
CA PRO A 47 7.80 7.40 9.78
C PRO A 47 7.54 5.97 10.26
N MET A 48 7.62 5.01 9.35
CA MET A 48 7.56 3.59 9.66
C MET A 48 8.91 2.93 9.44
N LYS A 49 9.21 1.93 10.26
CA LYS A 49 10.37 1.08 10.00
C LYS A 49 9.93 -0.06 9.09
N CYS A 50 10.43 -0.05 7.85
CA CYS A 50 10.49 -1.24 7.02
C CYS A 50 11.96 -1.69 6.96
N ASP A 51 12.20 -2.97 6.69
CA ASP A 51 13.55 -3.48 6.41
C ASP A 51 13.57 -3.73 4.90
N LEU A 52 13.84 -2.67 4.15
CA LEU A 52 13.80 -2.66 2.69
C LEU A 52 14.91 -3.51 2.05
N PRO A 53 14.60 -4.29 0.99
CA PRO A 53 15.60 -4.75 0.06
C PRO A 53 16.25 -3.55 -0.64
N TYR A 54 17.58 -3.56 -0.78
CA TYR A 54 18.26 -2.55 -1.61
C TYR A 54 17.94 -2.77 -3.09
N HIS A 55 17.43 -1.75 -3.77
CA HIS A 55 17.15 -1.76 -5.21
C HIS A 55 18.10 -0.81 -5.93
N SER A 56 18.74 -1.27 -7.01
CA SER A 56 19.58 -0.39 -7.83
C SER A 56 18.73 0.52 -8.72
N ALA A 57 19.28 1.66 -9.15
CA ALA A 57 18.58 2.58 -10.05
C ALA A 57 18.18 1.91 -11.39
N ASP A 58 18.94 0.92 -11.86
CA ASP A 58 18.63 0.19 -13.08
C ASP A 58 17.53 -0.85 -12.88
N ASP A 59 17.39 -1.41 -11.67
CA ASP A 59 16.25 -2.29 -11.35
C ASP A 59 14.96 -1.49 -11.28
N LEU A 60 15.00 -0.31 -10.63
CA LEU A 60 13.85 0.59 -10.54
C LEU A 60 13.34 1.07 -11.91
N ARG A 61 14.24 1.24 -12.89
CA ARG A 61 13.89 1.64 -14.27
C ARG A 61 13.14 0.55 -15.04
N LYS A 62 13.29 -0.72 -14.67
CA LYS A 62 12.62 -1.86 -15.33
C LYS A 62 11.23 -2.12 -14.76
N LEU A 63 10.88 -1.50 -13.64
CA LEU A 63 9.60 -1.68 -12.98
C LEU A 63 8.48 -0.96 -13.72
N ASN A 64 7.29 -1.57 -13.71
CA ASN A 64 6.06 -0.87 -14.05
C ASN A 64 5.85 0.33 -13.11
N ASN A 65 5.23 1.40 -13.61
CA ASN A 65 4.83 2.59 -12.86
C ASN A 65 4.14 2.25 -11.53
N ASP A 66 3.26 1.25 -11.50
CA ASP A 66 2.56 0.85 -10.27
C ASP A 66 3.51 0.28 -9.21
N LEU A 67 4.52 -0.49 -9.61
CA LEU A 67 5.53 -1.04 -8.70
C LEU A 67 6.52 0.04 -8.26
N ARG A 68 6.91 0.93 -9.18
CA ARG A 68 7.76 2.06 -8.85
C ARG A 68 7.09 3.00 -7.84
N TYR A 69 5.81 3.30 -8.02
CA TYR A 69 5.01 4.07 -7.08
C TYR A 69 5.04 3.48 -5.67
N LEU A 70 4.88 2.16 -5.57
CA LEU A 70 4.91 1.44 -4.30
C LEU A 70 6.25 1.63 -3.58
N LEU A 71 7.37 1.43 -4.30
CA LEU A 71 8.72 1.58 -3.75
C LEU A 71 9.07 3.03 -3.39
N ASP A 72 8.67 3.99 -4.22
CA ASP A 72 8.91 5.40 -3.98
C ASP A 72 8.20 5.84 -2.69
N ILE A 73 6.90 5.51 -2.50
CA ILE A 73 6.19 5.84 -1.25
C ILE A 73 6.83 5.15 -0.06
N GLU A 74 7.28 3.92 -0.19
CA GLU A 74 7.92 3.19 0.89
C GLU A 74 9.22 3.88 1.36
N GLY A 75 10.09 4.28 0.44
CA GLY A 75 11.29 5.03 0.77
C GLY A 75 10.99 6.36 1.49
N HIS A 76 9.89 7.03 1.11
CA HIS A 76 9.39 8.19 1.85
C HIS A 76 8.79 7.82 3.21
N ALA A 77 8.12 6.67 3.33
CA ALA A 77 7.54 6.18 4.57
C ALA A 77 8.61 5.92 5.65
N GLU A 78 9.81 5.46 5.25
CA GLU A 78 10.95 5.26 6.14
C GLU A 78 11.68 6.56 6.52
N ASN A 79 11.53 7.61 5.71
CA ASN A 79 12.22 8.86 5.93
C ASN A 79 11.77 9.48 7.26
N LYS A 80 12.75 9.76 8.14
CA LYS A 80 12.53 10.33 9.48
C LYS A 80 11.84 11.69 9.46
N SER A 81 11.89 12.42 8.34
CA SER A 81 11.17 13.69 8.18
C SER A 81 9.65 13.50 8.07
N GLY A 82 9.17 12.31 7.66
CA GLY A 82 7.74 12.07 7.45
C GLY A 82 7.14 12.89 6.29
N GLU A 83 8.00 13.35 5.37
CA GLU A 83 7.63 14.17 4.22
C GLU A 83 7.62 13.33 2.93
N CYS A 84 6.55 13.45 2.17
CA CYS A 84 6.43 12.88 0.83
C CYS A 84 6.55 14.00 -0.20
N GLN A 85 7.27 13.74 -1.30
CA GLN A 85 7.38 14.68 -2.40
C GLN A 85 5.99 14.92 -3.02
N GLU A 86 5.62 16.18 -3.22
CA GLU A 86 4.29 16.56 -3.76
C GLU A 86 4.01 15.91 -5.13
N ALA A 87 5.03 15.76 -5.97
CA ALA A 87 4.90 15.08 -7.26
C ALA A 87 4.55 13.59 -7.11
N LEU A 88 5.14 12.88 -6.13
CA LEU A 88 4.84 11.47 -5.84
C LEU A 88 3.42 11.33 -5.30
N ALA A 89 2.99 12.24 -4.43
CA ALA A 89 1.64 12.24 -3.91
C ALA A 89 0.57 12.64 -4.93
N SER A 90 0.93 13.42 -5.94
CA SER A 90 0.04 13.82 -7.04
C SER A 90 -0.09 12.75 -8.13
N MET A 91 0.74 11.71 -8.10
CA MET A 91 0.60 10.61 -9.05
C MET A 91 -0.71 9.86 -8.84
N ASN A 92 -1.36 9.51 -9.95
CA ASN A 92 -2.57 8.71 -9.93
C ASN A 92 -2.22 7.26 -9.55
N PRO A 93 -2.73 6.73 -8.43
CA PRO A 93 -2.47 5.36 -7.99
C PRO A 93 -3.15 4.29 -8.86
N GLY A 94 -3.80 4.68 -9.97
CA GLY A 94 -4.52 3.80 -10.88
C GLY A 94 -5.99 3.64 -10.51
N LYS A 95 -6.83 3.13 -11.41
CA LYS A 95 -8.26 2.93 -11.15
C LYS A 95 -8.46 1.72 -10.21
N LEU A 96 -9.14 1.93 -9.08
CA LEU A 96 -9.42 0.86 -8.10
C LEU A 96 -10.08 -0.34 -8.81
N ASN A 97 -9.43 -1.50 -8.69
CA ASN A 97 -9.89 -2.76 -9.28
C ASN A 97 -9.59 -3.89 -8.29
N GLU A 98 -10.64 -4.55 -7.79
CA GLU A 98 -10.57 -5.61 -6.80
C GLU A 98 -9.73 -6.83 -7.24
N ALA A 99 -9.65 -7.09 -8.55
CA ALA A 99 -8.81 -8.16 -9.10
C ALA A 99 -7.32 -7.79 -9.17
N ARG A 100 -6.98 -6.50 -8.99
CA ARG A 100 -5.61 -5.99 -9.08
C ARG A 100 -5.16 -5.47 -7.72
N TRP A 101 -4.68 -6.39 -6.90
CA TRP A 101 -4.19 -6.08 -5.55
C TRP A 101 -3.13 -4.97 -5.54
N LEU A 102 -2.26 -4.87 -6.55
CA LEU A 102 -1.26 -3.80 -6.64
C LEU A 102 -1.89 -2.40 -6.69
N THR A 103 -2.99 -2.22 -7.42
CA THR A 103 -3.69 -0.93 -7.48
C THR A 103 -4.37 -0.60 -6.15
N SER A 104 -4.94 -1.61 -5.49
CA SER A 104 -5.47 -1.44 -4.12
C SER A 104 -4.34 -1.08 -3.14
N ALA A 105 -3.18 -1.75 -3.21
CA ALA A 105 -1.99 -1.42 -2.42
C ALA A 105 -1.56 0.03 -2.62
N ASN A 106 -1.42 0.49 -3.87
CA ASN A 106 -1.06 1.87 -4.17
C ASN A 106 -2.07 2.89 -3.63
N ARG A 107 -3.37 2.60 -3.69
CA ARG A 107 -4.41 3.46 -3.09
C ARG A 107 -4.36 3.48 -1.56
N ILE A 108 -4.05 2.35 -0.93
CA ILE A 108 -3.84 2.26 0.53
C ILE A 108 -2.61 3.08 0.93
N LEU A 109 -1.51 3.00 0.18
CA LEU A 109 -0.30 3.81 0.38
C LEU A 109 -0.58 5.31 0.15
N ARG A 110 -1.38 5.66 -0.86
CA ARG A 110 -1.78 7.05 -1.13
C ARG A 110 -2.60 7.64 0.01
N TRP A 111 -3.45 6.82 0.62
CA TRP A 111 -4.21 7.23 1.80
C TRP A 111 -3.31 7.42 3.03
N TYR A 112 -2.16 6.73 3.08
CA TYR A 112 -1.26 6.74 4.23
C TYR A 112 -0.56 8.08 4.37
N ILE A 113 0.00 8.55 3.26
CA ILE A 113 0.65 9.87 3.18
C ILE A 113 -0.35 11.02 3.39
N ALA A 114 -1.65 10.75 3.32
CA ALA A 114 -2.72 11.69 3.62
C ALA A 114 -3.27 11.57 5.05
N THR A 115 -2.66 10.72 5.89
CA THR A 115 -3.15 10.42 7.23
C THR A 115 -2.08 10.73 8.27
N LYS A 116 -2.28 11.82 9.04
CA LYS A 116 -1.34 12.23 10.09
C LYS A 116 -1.17 11.18 11.20
N ASN A 117 -2.29 10.61 11.66
CA ASN A 117 -2.32 9.66 12.78
C ASN A 117 -3.03 8.36 12.35
N PRO A 118 -2.33 7.47 11.63
CA PRO A 118 -2.88 6.19 11.19
C PRO A 118 -3.21 5.31 12.40
N ASN A 119 -4.36 4.64 12.38
CA ASN A 119 -4.74 3.71 13.44
C ASN A 119 -3.89 2.42 13.39
N LYS A 120 -3.85 1.66 14.48
CA LYS A 120 -3.01 0.45 14.60
C LYS A 120 -3.28 -0.60 13.51
N LYS A 121 -4.55 -0.86 13.18
CA LYS A 121 -4.92 -1.83 12.14
C LYS A 121 -4.46 -1.38 10.77
N TYR A 122 -4.53 -0.08 10.51
CA TYR A 122 -4.05 0.49 9.26
C TYR A 122 -2.54 0.37 9.14
N LEU A 123 -1.81 0.65 10.22
CA LEU A 123 -0.36 0.40 10.30
C LEU A 123 -0.02 -1.07 10.03
N GLU A 124 -0.75 -2.03 10.61
CA GLU A 124 -0.53 -3.47 10.38
C GLU A 124 -0.72 -3.87 8.91
N ILE A 125 -1.71 -3.28 8.22
CA ILE A 125 -1.96 -3.51 6.80
C ILE A 125 -0.85 -2.89 5.96
N MET A 126 -0.43 -1.67 6.29
CA MET A 126 0.69 -0.99 5.63
C MET A 126 1.98 -1.81 5.77
N THR A 127 2.32 -2.22 6.99
CA THR A 127 3.49 -3.10 7.22
C THR A 127 3.38 -4.39 6.42
N TYR A 128 2.21 -5.01 6.29
CA TYR A 128 2.03 -6.19 5.45
C TYR A 128 2.28 -5.92 3.96
N ILE A 129 1.78 -4.81 3.42
CA ILE A 129 2.00 -4.43 2.02
C ILE A 129 3.48 -4.19 1.74
N LEU A 130 4.13 -3.42 2.61
CA LEU A 130 5.53 -3.04 2.49
C LEU A 130 6.44 -4.26 2.70
N THR A 131 6.33 -4.97 3.83
CA THR A 131 7.30 -6.06 4.15
C THR A 131 7.04 -7.39 3.43
N VAL A 132 5.79 -7.73 3.11
CA VAL A 132 5.45 -9.05 2.55
C VAL A 132 5.17 -8.95 1.06
N TYR A 133 4.37 -7.96 0.64
CA TYR A 133 3.94 -7.90 -0.74
C TYR A 133 5.02 -7.35 -1.67
N GLU A 134 5.76 -6.32 -1.26
CA GLU A 134 6.91 -5.80 -2.01
C GLU A 134 7.94 -6.90 -2.32
N VAL A 135 8.40 -7.62 -1.29
CA VAL A 135 9.38 -8.72 -1.41
C VAL A 135 8.88 -9.81 -2.35
N MET A 136 7.58 -10.14 -2.30
CA MET A 136 6.98 -11.13 -3.17
C MET A 136 6.90 -10.64 -4.63
N GLN A 137 6.50 -9.38 -4.85
CA GLN A 137 6.44 -8.80 -6.19
C GLN A 137 7.83 -8.66 -6.80
N TYR A 138 8.82 -8.22 -6.03
CA TYR A 138 10.20 -8.13 -6.49
C TYR A 138 10.74 -9.48 -6.94
N ARG A 139 10.54 -10.54 -6.15
CA ARG A 139 10.97 -11.90 -6.54
C ARG A 139 10.34 -12.44 -7.83
N VAL A 140 9.15 -11.96 -8.18
CA VAL A 140 8.46 -12.36 -9.42
C VAL A 140 8.96 -11.56 -10.62
N HIS A 141 9.35 -10.31 -10.43
CA HIS A 141 9.76 -9.41 -11.51
C HIS A 141 11.29 -9.31 -11.69
N SER A 142 12.05 -9.81 -10.72
CA SER A 142 13.50 -9.99 -10.84
C SER A 142 13.79 -11.29 -11.60
N PRO A 143 14.69 -11.25 -12.61
CA PRO A 143 15.08 -12.48 -13.31
C PRO A 143 15.69 -13.48 -12.31
N PRO A 144 15.44 -14.79 -12.48
CA PRO A 144 16.16 -15.79 -11.70
C PRO A 144 17.66 -15.65 -12.01
N CYS A 145 18.48 -15.67 -10.95
CA CYS A 145 19.93 -15.75 -11.06
C CYS A 145 20.36 -16.95 -11.90
#